data_AF-A0A7H1KP43-F1
#
_entry.id   AF-A0A7H1KP43-F1
#
_cell.length_a   1.000
_cell.length_b   1.000
_cell.length_c   1.000
_cell.angle_alpha   90.00
_cell.angle_beta   90.00
_cell.angle_gamma   90.00
#
_symmetry.space_group_name_H-M   'P 1'
#
loop_
_entity.id
_entity.type
_entity.pdbx_description
1 polymer ?
#
loop_
_entity_poly.entity_id
_entity_poly.type
_entity_poly.pdbx_seq_one_letter_code
_entity_poly.pdbx_strand_id
1 'polypeptide(L)'
;MGMFDTVYLDCTYTCPVCQKTIHSVQVKAFENQLETFRTKDCIGHAEEMRIIKEELFCDRCREDIKKSIYIVEGRGILLGITDTLGEAQRLLNDLNQEKLVLWYHDLYQRYIAERREKHSYQRFLEDLMEWYGERLHECAEIDSATERFRFIWNSRHLRGALSPVESIERFMTYKKMREVLDELREGGYEILDIYYAEDIDPGENEWSVDVYQDEINERCHLNWTWTVVSRKQLAVDGEGESDLPEWGIVVEEPFSDAVVCKAIEGWLLGRGYEFGVRMVPLEEAGGSGLIRKLREMDIESEVEGAVPIEDMERELKDAEDRRLSDFIRGRADKRKVFYYEGFYGSLVPDVESDRLVGRIEGIAQDIVYEGKTVGECEQRFREAVSGYKEG
;
A
#
# COMPACT_ATOMS: atom_id res chain seq x y z
N MET A 1 16.24 9.21 -29.69
CA MET A 1 15.78 10.06 -28.57
C MET A 1 16.95 10.15 -27.60
N GLY A 2 17.40 11.35 -27.25
CA GLY A 2 18.49 11.52 -26.26
C GLY A 2 17.92 11.43 -24.84
N MET A 3 18.76 11.11 -23.86
CA MET A 3 18.44 11.35 -22.45
C MET A 3 18.63 12.85 -22.20
N PHE A 4 17.72 13.45 -21.44
CA PHE A 4 17.73 14.88 -21.11
C PHE A 4 17.40 15.03 -19.63
N ASP A 5 18.07 15.95 -18.97
CA ASP A 5 17.71 16.34 -17.60
C ASP A 5 16.63 17.43 -17.64
N THR A 6 15.81 17.51 -16.59
CA THR A 6 14.70 18.45 -16.52
C THR A 6 14.96 19.50 -15.45
N VAL A 7 14.91 20.78 -15.83
CA VAL A 7 15.04 21.89 -14.88
C VAL A 7 13.68 22.56 -14.70
N TYR A 8 13.22 22.67 -13.46
CA TYR A 8 12.01 23.41 -13.13
C TYR A 8 12.27 24.92 -13.06
N LEU A 9 11.34 25.70 -13.60
CA LEU A 9 11.43 27.15 -13.70
C LEU A 9 10.85 27.81 -12.45
N ASP A 10 11.62 28.66 -11.78
CA ASP A 10 11.15 29.44 -10.61
C ASP A 10 10.05 30.45 -11.01
N CYS A 11 10.09 30.92 -12.25
CA CYS A 11 9.12 31.84 -12.82
C CYS A 11 8.24 31.11 -13.84
N THR A 12 6.94 31.39 -13.82
CA THR A 12 6.00 30.85 -14.82
C THR A 12 6.16 31.56 -16.14
N TYR A 13 6.46 30.82 -17.20
CA TYR A 13 6.47 31.33 -18.57
C TYR A 13 5.19 30.94 -19.29
N THR A 14 4.66 31.82 -20.14
CA THR A 14 3.45 31.53 -20.92
C THR A 14 3.79 31.45 -22.40
N CYS A 15 3.29 30.40 -23.07
CA CYS A 15 3.39 30.33 -24.52
C CYS A 15 2.57 31.46 -25.17
N PRO A 16 3.14 32.29 -26.06
CA PRO A 16 2.41 33.38 -26.69
C PRO A 16 1.32 32.89 -27.66
N VAL A 17 1.41 31.64 -28.14
CA VAL A 17 0.45 31.06 -29.09
C VAL A 17 -0.75 30.43 -28.38
N CYS A 18 -0.50 29.56 -27.39
CA CYS A 18 -1.58 28.80 -26.73
C CYS A 18 -1.87 29.21 -25.27
N GLN A 19 -1.14 30.20 -24.74
CA GLN A 19 -1.22 30.70 -23.36
C GLN A 19 -0.99 29.65 -22.26
N LYS A 20 -0.59 28.42 -22.60
CA LYS A 20 -0.23 27.39 -21.63
C LYS A 20 1.00 27.83 -20.84
N THR A 21 0.97 27.60 -19.54
CA THR A 21 2.12 27.78 -18.65
C THR A 21 3.17 26.71 -18.87
N ILE A 22 4.43 27.13 -18.83
CA ILE A 22 5.62 26.29 -18.95
C ILE A 22 6.33 26.36 -17.60
N HIS A 23 6.49 25.18 -17.00
CA HIS A 23 7.00 25.01 -15.65
C HIS A 23 8.40 24.37 -15.63
N SER A 24 8.87 23.85 -16.77
CA SER A 24 10.13 23.15 -16.87
C SER A 24 10.74 23.24 -18.26
N VAL A 25 12.04 23.02 -18.36
CA VAL A 25 12.80 22.92 -19.61
C VAL A 25 13.67 21.67 -19.58
N GLN A 26 13.84 21.02 -20.72
CA GLN A 26 14.76 19.89 -20.88
C GLN A 26 16.12 20.40 -21.36
N VAL A 27 17.19 19.98 -20.70
CA VAL A 27 18.55 20.50 -20.91
C VAL A 27 19.49 19.36 -21.23
N LYS A 28 20.39 19.59 -22.21
CA LYS A 28 21.45 18.63 -22.60
C LYS A 28 22.82 18.93 -22.02
N ALA A 29 22.97 20.10 -21.42
CA ALA A 29 24.24 20.64 -20.97
C ALA A 29 24.81 19.94 -19.71
N PHE A 30 24.04 19.06 -19.08
CA PHE A 30 24.43 18.29 -17.90
C PHE A 30 24.78 16.84 -18.27
N GLU A 31 24.86 15.97 -17.27
CA GLU A 31 25.26 14.57 -17.44
C GLU A 31 24.22 13.69 -18.15
N ASN A 32 22.98 14.18 -18.33
CA ASN A 32 21.88 13.49 -19.00
C ASN A 32 21.48 12.18 -18.34
N GLN A 33 21.35 12.21 -17.00
CA GLN A 33 20.99 11.06 -16.17
C GLN A 33 19.46 10.90 -15.98
N LEU A 34 18.65 11.72 -16.67
CA LEU A 34 17.19 11.80 -16.51
C LEU A 34 16.80 12.34 -15.13
N GLU A 35 17.66 13.20 -14.57
CA GLU A 35 17.42 13.82 -13.27
C GLU A 35 16.55 15.07 -13.40
N THR A 36 15.92 15.44 -12.29
CA THR A 36 15.11 16.64 -12.17
C THR A 36 15.74 17.62 -11.19
N PHE A 37 15.94 18.86 -11.61
CA PHE A 37 16.62 19.89 -10.82
C PHE A 37 15.74 21.10 -10.57
N ARG A 38 15.90 21.68 -9.38
CA ARG A 38 15.34 22.96 -8.94
C ARG A 38 16.45 23.89 -8.49
N THR A 39 16.13 25.17 -8.41
CA THR A 39 17.08 26.16 -7.88
C THR A 39 17.57 25.76 -6.48
N LYS A 40 18.88 25.90 -6.27
CA LYS A 40 19.70 25.43 -5.15
C LYS A 40 20.08 23.95 -5.17
N ASP A 41 19.65 23.15 -6.15
CA ASP A 41 20.10 21.76 -6.25
C ASP A 41 21.52 21.65 -6.81
N CYS A 42 22.22 20.57 -6.46
CA CYS A 42 23.51 20.23 -7.05
C CYS A 42 23.31 19.63 -8.44
N ILE A 43 23.90 20.24 -9.46
CA ILE A 43 23.77 19.84 -10.87
C ILE A 43 25.12 19.50 -11.52
N GLY A 44 26.21 19.66 -10.78
CA GLY A 44 27.57 19.43 -11.28
C GLY A 44 28.62 19.46 -10.18
N HIS A 45 29.89 19.44 -10.58
CA HIS A 45 31.00 19.48 -9.64
C HIS A 45 31.20 20.86 -9.02
N ALA A 46 31.74 20.91 -7.80
CA ALA A 46 31.98 22.16 -7.05
C ALA A 46 32.93 23.17 -7.76
N GLU A 47 33.64 22.73 -8.80
CA GLU A 47 34.53 23.55 -9.61
C GLU A 47 33.83 24.18 -10.82
N GLU A 48 32.65 23.67 -11.21
CA GLU A 48 31.93 24.11 -12.40
C GLU A 48 31.21 25.43 -12.18
N MET A 49 31.41 26.37 -13.11
CA MET A 49 30.66 27.62 -13.20
C MET A 49 30.34 27.87 -14.67
N ARG A 50 29.06 27.92 -15.01
CA ARG A 50 28.61 28.14 -16.39
C ARG A 50 27.27 28.83 -16.46
N ILE A 51 27.04 29.53 -17.56
CA ILE A 51 25.74 30.07 -17.94
C ILE A 51 25.32 29.34 -19.20
N ILE A 52 24.21 28.60 -19.13
CA ILE A 52 23.67 27.84 -20.24
C ILE A 52 22.49 28.63 -20.82
N LYS A 53 22.50 28.85 -22.13
CA LYS A 53 21.38 29.46 -22.84
C LYS A 53 20.51 28.36 -23.42
N GLU A 54 19.24 28.33 -23.06
CA GLU A 54 18.26 27.40 -23.62
C GLU A 54 17.06 28.16 -24.20
N GLU A 55 16.41 27.58 -25.21
CA GLU A 55 15.19 28.12 -25.79
C GLU A 55 13.97 27.42 -25.20
N LEU A 56 12.95 28.20 -24.85
CA LEU A 56 11.72 27.64 -24.29
C LEU A 56 10.91 26.93 -25.36
N PHE A 57 10.61 25.65 -25.11
CA PHE A 57 9.76 24.82 -25.94
C PHE A 57 8.34 24.73 -25.36
N CYS A 58 7.32 24.75 -26.22
CA CYS A 58 5.94 24.53 -25.80
C CYS A 58 5.45 23.13 -26.20
N ASP A 59 5.19 22.26 -25.22
CA ASP A 59 4.69 20.90 -25.48
C ASP A 59 3.36 20.84 -26.23
N ARG A 60 2.51 21.86 -26.06
CA ARG A 60 1.19 21.91 -26.71
C ARG A 60 1.28 22.32 -28.17
N CYS A 61 2.07 23.34 -28.47
CA CYS A 61 2.29 23.83 -29.84
C CYS A 61 3.33 23.01 -30.59
N ARG A 62 4.17 22.26 -29.86
CA ARG A 62 5.35 21.54 -30.38
C ARG A 62 6.33 22.43 -31.13
N GLU A 63 6.46 23.68 -30.68
CA GLU A 63 7.32 24.69 -31.29
C GLU A 63 8.11 25.45 -30.23
N ASP A 64 9.30 25.91 -30.61
CA ASP A 64 10.13 26.83 -29.83
C ASP A 64 9.51 28.23 -29.82
N ILE A 65 9.41 28.81 -28.63
CA ILE A 65 8.80 30.13 -28.41
C ILE A 65 9.75 31.27 -28.83
N LYS A 66 10.97 30.96 -29.25
CA LYS A 66 12.05 31.92 -29.54
C LYS A 66 12.37 32.86 -28.37
N LYS A 67 11.92 32.52 -27.17
CA LYS A 67 12.32 33.16 -25.92
C LYS A 67 13.42 32.29 -25.32
N SER A 68 14.60 32.89 -25.13
CA SER A 68 15.70 32.22 -24.46
C SER A 68 15.69 32.52 -22.97
N ILE A 69 16.06 31.51 -22.19
CA ILE A 69 16.35 31.61 -20.77
C ILE A 69 17.83 31.28 -20.53
N TYR A 70 18.35 31.78 -19.43
CA TYR A 70 19.73 31.57 -19.00
C TYR A 70 19.72 30.85 -17.66
N ILE A 71 20.18 29.61 -17.68
CA ILE A 71 20.33 28.74 -16.52
C ILE A 71 21.73 28.98 -15.97
N VAL A 72 21.83 29.36 -14.69
CA VAL A 72 23.10 29.75 -14.07
C VAL A 72 23.55 28.68 -13.10
N GLU A 73 24.71 28.10 -13.38
CA GLU A 73 25.40 27.17 -12.49
C GLU A 73 26.61 27.85 -11.86
N GLY A 74 26.71 27.77 -10.54
CA GLY A 74 27.84 28.29 -9.80
C GLY A 74 28.30 27.27 -8.76
N ARG A 75 29.55 26.83 -8.87
CA ARG A 75 30.16 25.84 -7.97
C ARG A 75 29.34 24.54 -7.91
N GLY A 76 28.85 24.08 -9.06
CA GLY A 76 28.02 22.87 -9.14
C GLY A 76 26.60 23.01 -8.61
N ILE A 77 26.17 24.21 -8.22
CA ILE A 77 24.81 24.49 -7.72
C ILE A 77 24.04 25.29 -8.76
N LEU A 78 22.78 24.91 -9.00
CA LEU A 78 21.85 25.69 -9.81
C LEU A 78 21.45 26.96 -9.06
N LEU A 79 22.04 28.09 -9.42
CA LEU A 79 21.84 29.37 -8.73
C LEU A 79 20.47 29.98 -9.03
N GLY A 80 19.96 29.74 -10.23
CA GLY A 80 18.68 30.27 -10.70
C GLY A 80 18.60 30.37 -12.22
N ILE A 81 17.46 30.86 -12.69
CA ILE A 81 17.12 30.96 -14.10
C ILE A 81 16.66 32.38 -14.39
N THR A 82 17.20 32.98 -15.46
CA THR A 82 17.00 34.41 -15.77
C THR A 82 16.65 34.63 -17.24
N ASP A 83 16.03 35.76 -17.55
CA ASP A 83 15.62 36.10 -18.92
C ASP A 83 16.74 36.75 -19.74
N THR A 84 17.77 37.27 -19.06
CA THR A 84 18.85 38.03 -19.70
C THR A 84 20.23 37.59 -19.26
N LEU A 85 21.19 37.60 -20.18
CA LEU A 85 22.59 37.29 -19.87
C LEU A 85 23.17 38.21 -18.78
N GLY A 86 22.77 39.49 -18.77
CA GLY A 86 23.24 40.45 -17.78
C GLY A 86 22.73 40.18 -16.36
N GLU A 87 21.53 39.60 -16.21
CA GLU A 87 21.05 39.10 -14.92
C GLU A 87 21.76 37.82 -14.52
N ALA A 88 21.95 36.88 -15.47
CA ALA A 88 22.70 35.65 -15.23
C ALA A 88 24.12 35.93 -14.71
N GLN A 89 24.84 36.86 -15.34
CA GLN A 89 26.17 37.28 -14.91
C GLN A 89 26.15 37.96 -13.53
N ARG A 90 25.14 38.80 -13.26
CA ARG A 90 24.99 39.42 -11.93
C ARG A 90 24.78 38.37 -10.86
N LEU A 91 23.93 37.38 -11.12
CA LEU A 91 23.61 36.30 -10.20
C LEU A 91 24.85 35.43 -9.89
N LEU A 92 25.67 35.14 -10.90
CA LEU A 92 26.95 34.45 -10.71
C LEU A 92 27.96 35.29 -9.91
N ASN A 93 28.02 36.60 -10.13
CA ASN A 93 28.94 37.50 -9.42
C ASN A 93 28.49 37.82 -7.98
N ASP A 94 27.19 37.76 -7.71
CA ASP A 94 26.58 37.98 -6.38
C ASP A 94 26.68 36.74 -5.48
N LEU A 95 27.18 35.63 -6.02
CA LEU A 95 27.52 34.43 -5.27
C LEU A 95 28.72 34.70 -4.37
N ASN A 96 28.45 34.86 -3.08
CA ASN A 96 29.48 35.01 -2.06
C ASN A 96 29.61 33.74 -1.20
N GLN A 97 30.65 33.69 -0.38
CA GLN A 97 30.94 32.53 0.46
C GLN A 97 29.83 32.27 1.49
N GLU A 98 29.19 33.31 2.03
CA GLU A 98 28.13 33.18 3.03
C GLU A 98 26.90 32.47 2.45
N LYS A 99 26.44 32.90 1.26
CA LYS A 99 25.32 32.25 0.53
C LYS A 99 25.65 30.80 0.19
N LEU A 100 26.87 30.53 -0.29
CA LEU A 100 27.31 29.17 -0.57
C LEU A 100 27.26 28.29 0.68
N VAL A 101 27.75 28.78 1.82
CA VAL A 101 27.72 28.01 3.08
C VAL A 101 26.27 27.72 3.51
N LEU A 102 25.35 28.68 3.39
CA LEU A 102 23.95 28.46 3.70
C LEU A 102 23.30 27.42 2.78
N TRP A 103 23.58 27.48 1.48
CA TRP A 103 23.01 26.49 0.55
C TRP A 103 23.61 25.11 0.73
N TYR A 104 24.92 24.99 0.95
CA TYR A 104 25.53 23.71 1.30
C TYR A 104 24.98 23.16 2.61
N HIS A 105 24.66 24.02 3.58
CA HIS A 105 23.98 23.60 4.80
C HIS A 105 22.60 23.00 4.49
N ASP A 106 21.75 23.71 3.72
CA ASP A 106 20.43 23.23 3.33
C ASP A 106 20.51 21.91 2.54
N LEU A 107 21.42 21.83 1.58
CA LEU A 107 21.69 20.61 0.79
C LEU A 107 22.18 19.46 1.65
N TYR A 108 23.04 19.73 2.62
CA TYR A 108 23.51 18.72 3.56
C TYR A 108 22.40 18.21 4.47
N GLN A 109 21.49 19.09 4.92
CA GLN A 109 20.30 18.66 5.67
C GLN A 109 19.41 17.76 4.83
N ARG A 110 19.15 18.12 3.56
CA ARG A 110 18.41 17.26 2.62
C ARG A 110 19.09 15.90 2.44
N TYR A 111 20.41 15.88 2.21
CA TYR A 111 21.18 14.64 2.12
C TYR A 111 21.07 13.78 3.39
N ILE A 112 21.15 14.39 4.57
CA ILE A 112 20.96 13.66 5.84
C ILE A 112 19.55 13.07 5.91
N ALA A 113 18.52 13.83 5.55
CA ALA A 113 17.14 13.37 5.55
C ALA A 113 16.95 12.18 4.61
N GLU A 114 17.38 12.29 3.35
CA GLU A 114 17.34 11.19 2.37
C GLU A 114 18.13 9.97 2.84
N ARG A 115 19.29 10.17 3.47
CA ARG A 115 20.09 9.06 3.99
C ARG A 115 19.38 8.36 5.14
N ARG A 116 18.77 9.11 6.07
CA ARG A 116 17.96 8.55 7.16
C ARG A 116 16.78 7.76 6.61
N GLU A 117 16.14 8.29 5.58
CA GLU A 117 15.02 7.65 4.91
C GLU A 117 15.45 6.34 4.24
N LYS A 118 16.47 6.38 3.37
CA LYS A 118 17.04 5.17 2.73
C LYS A 118 17.47 4.13 3.76
N HIS A 119 18.11 4.56 4.84
CA HIS A 119 18.51 3.68 5.93
C HIS A 119 17.29 3.06 6.63
N SER A 120 16.20 3.80 6.81
CA SER A 120 14.95 3.26 7.38
C SER A 120 14.37 2.16 6.48
N TYR A 121 14.32 2.37 5.16
CA TYR A 121 13.89 1.34 4.21
C TYR A 121 14.81 0.14 4.20
N GLN A 122 16.13 0.36 4.14
CA GLN A 122 17.10 -0.72 4.14
C GLN A 122 16.97 -1.58 5.41
N ARG A 123 16.89 -0.95 6.58
CA ARG A 123 16.72 -1.66 7.86
C ARG A 123 15.41 -2.44 7.89
N PHE A 124 14.31 -1.87 7.37
CA PHE A 124 13.04 -2.58 7.29
C PHE A 124 13.14 -3.82 6.38
N LEU A 125 13.81 -3.71 5.23
CA LEU A 125 14.00 -4.86 4.34
C LEU A 125 14.90 -5.95 4.96
N GLU A 126 15.93 -5.55 5.71
CA GLU A 126 16.77 -6.47 6.49
C GLU A 126 15.93 -7.21 7.54
N ASP A 127 15.14 -6.48 8.34
CA ASP A 127 14.23 -7.04 9.35
C ASP A 127 13.19 -8.00 8.71
N LEU A 128 12.64 -7.63 7.56
CA LEU A 128 11.65 -8.43 6.82
C LEU A 128 12.27 -9.71 6.27
N MET A 129 13.48 -9.64 5.73
CA MET A 129 14.24 -10.81 5.27
C MET A 129 14.55 -11.76 6.43
N GLU A 130 14.95 -11.24 7.59
CA GLU A 130 15.21 -12.04 8.78
C GLU A 130 13.92 -12.72 9.28
N TRP A 131 12.84 -11.95 9.44
CA TRP A 131 11.56 -12.44 9.97
C TRP A 131 10.91 -13.56 9.15
N TYR A 132 10.83 -13.38 7.83
CA TYR A 132 10.20 -14.37 6.94
C TYR A 132 11.20 -15.41 6.42
N GLY A 133 12.45 -15.02 6.15
CA GLY A 133 13.49 -15.92 5.65
C GLY A 133 13.94 -16.95 6.68
N GLU A 134 14.05 -16.57 7.95
CA GLU A 134 14.37 -17.50 9.03
C GLU A 134 13.11 -18.16 9.66
N ARG A 135 11.92 -17.91 9.09
CA ARG A 135 10.63 -18.44 9.56
C ARG A 135 10.34 -18.11 11.02
N LEU A 136 10.77 -16.94 11.49
CA LEU A 136 10.59 -16.52 12.88
C LEU A 136 9.12 -16.32 13.25
N HIS A 137 8.28 -15.98 12.28
CA HIS A 137 6.82 -15.88 12.42
C HIS A 137 6.14 -17.20 12.82
N GLU A 138 6.78 -18.35 12.61
CA GLU A 138 6.24 -19.68 12.95
C GLU A 138 6.66 -20.17 14.34
N CYS A 139 7.62 -19.50 14.97
CA CYS A 139 8.12 -19.88 16.29
C CYS A 139 7.24 -19.27 17.39
N ALA A 140 6.11 -19.94 17.66
CA ALA A 140 5.12 -19.50 18.65
C ALA A 140 5.54 -19.70 20.13
N GLU A 141 6.57 -20.49 20.43
CA GLU A 141 6.96 -20.77 21.81
C GLU A 141 8.47 -20.86 21.94
N ILE A 142 9.06 -20.06 22.85
CA ILE A 142 10.19 -20.31 23.77
C ILE A 142 10.67 -18.93 24.27
N ASP A 143 10.97 -18.81 25.57
CA ASP A 143 11.51 -17.61 26.25
C ASP A 143 12.73 -16.95 25.56
N SER A 144 13.42 -17.67 24.66
CA SER A 144 14.55 -17.23 23.83
C SER A 144 14.13 -16.40 22.60
N ALA A 145 12.87 -16.47 22.18
CA ALA A 145 12.32 -15.66 21.11
C ALA A 145 12.36 -14.17 21.49
N THR A 146 12.10 -13.85 22.75
CA THR A 146 12.23 -12.50 23.33
C THR A 146 13.65 -11.93 23.26
N GLU A 147 14.69 -12.77 23.27
CA GLU A 147 16.08 -12.34 23.10
C GLU A 147 16.47 -12.18 21.63
N ARG A 148 15.94 -13.01 20.72
CA ARG A 148 16.15 -12.90 19.27
C ARG A 148 15.42 -11.69 18.67
N PHE A 149 14.21 -11.39 19.13
CA PHE A 149 13.40 -10.28 18.62
C PHE A 149 13.86 -8.89 19.08
N ARG A 150 14.80 -8.78 20.02
CA ARG A 150 15.36 -7.48 20.45
C ARG A 150 16.09 -6.73 19.34
N PHE A 151 16.48 -7.42 18.27
CA PHE A 151 17.23 -6.83 17.16
C PHE A 151 16.33 -6.46 15.97
N ILE A 152 15.05 -6.86 15.98
CA ILE A 152 14.08 -6.53 14.93
C ILE A 152 13.38 -5.22 15.30
N TRP A 153 13.87 -4.13 14.71
CA TRP A 153 13.43 -2.78 15.03
C TRP A 153 12.00 -2.51 14.56
N ASN A 154 11.61 -3.12 13.43
CA ASN A 154 10.30 -2.94 12.81
C ASN A 154 9.31 -4.05 13.16
N SER A 155 9.50 -4.74 14.29
CA SER A 155 8.69 -5.90 14.68
C SER A 155 7.18 -5.64 14.70
N ARG A 156 6.74 -4.42 15.01
CA ARG A 156 5.32 -4.00 14.97
C ARG A 156 4.69 -3.99 13.57
N HIS A 157 5.50 -3.89 12.52
CA HIS A 157 5.01 -4.01 11.14
C HIS A 157 4.99 -5.46 10.65
N LEU A 158 5.70 -6.37 11.36
CA LEU A 158 5.92 -7.75 10.95
C LEU A 158 5.06 -8.75 11.73
N ARG A 159 4.88 -8.52 13.03
CA ARG A 159 4.08 -9.37 13.90
C ARG A 159 2.60 -9.19 13.59
N GLY A 160 1.86 -10.30 13.57
CA GLY A 160 0.45 -10.33 13.19
C GLY A 160 0.18 -10.14 11.69
N ALA A 161 1.18 -9.85 10.87
CA ALA A 161 1.02 -9.78 9.42
C ALA A 161 1.05 -11.18 8.80
N LEU A 162 0.03 -11.51 7.99
CA LEU A 162 -0.16 -12.80 7.33
C LEU A 162 0.90 -13.08 6.25
N SER A 163 1.50 -12.03 5.69
CA SER A 163 2.46 -12.14 4.60
C SER A 163 3.50 -11.02 4.58
N PRO A 164 4.64 -11.23 3.89
CA PRO A 164 5.61 -10.16 3.66
C PRO A 164 5.02 -8.95 2.94
N VAL A 165 4.03 -9.17 2.05
CA VAL A 165 3.35 -8.09 1.32
C VAL A 165 2.57 -7.22 2.29
N GLU A 166 1.80 -7.83 3.19
CA GLU A 166 1.07 -7.10 4.22
C GLU A 166 2.01 -6.34 5.16
N SER A 167 3.16 -6.92 5.52
CA SER A 167 4.18 -6.22 6.30
C SER A 167 4.70 -4.96 5.60
N ILE A 168 4.97 -5.05 4.29
CA ILE A 168 5.38 -3.91 3.48
C ILE A 168 4.27 -2.86 3.45
N GLU A 169 3.03 -3.27 3.23
CA GLU A 169 1.87 -2.37 3.25
C GLU A 169 1.72 -1.68 4.60
N ARG A 170 1.88 -2.41 5.71
CA ARG A 170 1.85 -1.85 7.08
C ARG A 170 2.93 -0.78 7.27
N PHE A 171 4.16 -1.07 6.87
CA PHE A 171 5.27 -0.12 6.98
C PHE A 171 5.08 1.12 6.09
N MET A 172 4.68 0.93 4.84
CA MET A 172 4.46 2.03 3.89
C MET A 172 3.29 2.91 4.32
N THR A 173 2.19 2.30 4.79
CA THR A 173 1.03 3.00 5.31
C THR A 173 1.40 3.87 6.49
N TYR A 174 2.14 3.30 7.46
CA TYR A 174 2.59 4.05 8.63
C TYR A 174 3.45 5.25 8.24
N LYS A 175 4.41 5.08 7.32
CA LYS A 175 5.23 6.21 6.83
C LYS A 175 4.40 7.29 6.15
N LYS A 176 3.52 6.90 5.23
CA LYS A 176 2.66 7.85 4.51
C LYS A 176 1.74 8.61 5.47
N MET A 177 1.21 7.93 6.48
CA MET A 177 0.40 8.55 7.53
C MET A 177 1.20 9.57 8.34
N ARG A 178 2.45 9.27 8.70
CA ARG A 178 3.36 10.21 9.38
C ARG A 178 3.64 11.46 8.53
N GLU A 179 3.91 11.27 7.24
CA GLU A 179 4.12 12.38 6.29
C GLU A 179 2.89 13.28 6.23
N VAL A 180 1.69 12.71 6.09
CA VAL A 180 0.44 13.49 6.07
C VAL A 180 0.19 14.21 7.41
N LEU A 181 0.48 13.58 8.55
CA LEU A 181 0.38 14.25 9.85
C LEU A 181 1.36 15.41 9.99
N ASP A 182 2.58 15.28 9.45
CA ASP A 182 3.55 16.37 9.40
C ASP A 182 3.05 17.52 8.50
N GLU A 183 2.50 17.22 7.32
CA GLU A 183 1.88 18.20 6.43
C GLU A 183 0.69 18.94 7.09
N LEU A 184 -0.18 18.21 7.77
CA LEU A 184 -1.32 18.81 8.48
C LEU A 184 -0.84 19.74 9.61
N ARG A 185 0.18 19.35 10.35
CA ARG A 185 0.80 20.20 11.38
C ARG A 185 1.40 21.47 10.76
N GLU A 186 2.15 21.33 9.68
CA GLU A 186 2.75 22.47 8.96
C GLU A 186 1.69 23.38 8.33
N GLY A 187 0.56 22.81 7.92
CA GLY A 187 -0.63 23.53 7.44
C GLY A 187 -1.39 24.28 8.53
N GLY A 188 -1.01 24.14 9.80
CA GLY A 188 -1.63 24.83 10.94
C GLY A 188 -2.92 24.19 11.44
N TYR A 189 -3.14 22.90 11.16
CA TYR A 189 -4.27 22.18 11.74
C TYR A 189 -4.04 21.97 13.24
N GLU A 190 -5.00 22.36 14.06
CA GLU A 190 -4.95 22.19 15.52
C GLU A 190 -5.89 21.08 16.00
N ILE A 191 -6.98 20.82 15.28
CA ILE A 191 -8.02 19.85 15.65
C ILE A 191 -8.25 18.89 14.49
N LEU A 192 -8.32 17.59 14.79
CA LEU A 192 -8.71 16.53 13.87
C LEU A 192 -10.13 16.08 14.20
N ASP A 193 -11.03 16.26 13.24
CA ASP A 193 -12.38 15.71 13.31
C ASP A 193 -12.36 14.23 12.91
N ILE A 194 -12.87 13.38 13.79
CA ILE A 194 -12.93 11.92 13.62
C ILE A 194 -14.36 11.42 13.76
N TYR A 195 -14.64 10.26 13.17
CA TYR A 195 -15.94 9.59 13.28
C TYR A 195 -15.75 8.09 13.07
N TYR A 196 -16.79 7.32 13.35
CA TYR A 196 -16.88 5.89 13.08
C TYR A 196 -18.30 5.51 12.64
N ALA A 197 -18.48 4.32 12.08
CA ALA A 197 -19.75 3.90 11.50
C ALA A 197 -20.48 2.83 12.31
N GLU A 198 -19.76 2.18 13.22
CA GLU A 198 -20.24 1.12 14.09
C GLU A 198 -21.23 1.67 15.12
N ASP A 199 -22.33 0.96 15.30
CA ASP A 199 -23.33 1.26 16.33
C ASP A 199 -22.99 0.43 17.58
N ILE A 200 -22.41 1.09 18.59
CA ILE A 200 -21.95 0.45 19.83
C ILE A 200 -22.58 1.17 21.02
N ASP A 201 -23.15 0.40 21.94
CA ASP A 201 -23.78 0.96 23.13
C ASP A 201 -22.73 1.51 24.12
N PRO A 202 -22.91 2.75 24.63
CA PRO A 202 -22.03 3.29 25.65
C PRO A 202 -21.95 2.40 26.89
N GLY A 203 -20.73 2.13 27.37
CA GLY A 203 -20.49 1.26 28.52
C GLY A 203 -20.20 -0.20 28.18
N GLU A 204 -20.24 -0.59 26.90
CA GLU A 204 -19.80 -1.91 26.46
C GLU A 204 -18.34 -2.19 26.83
N ASN A 205 -18.07 -3.44 27.20
CA ASN A 205 -16.76 -3.85 27.70
C ASN A 205 -15.92 -4.59 26.66
N GLU A 206 -16.59 -5.15 25.65
CA GLU A 206 -16.01 -5.91 24.55
C GLU A 206 -16.41 -5.18 23.27
N TRP A 207 -15.51 -4.34 22.78
CA TRP A 207 -15.75 -3.47 21.63
C TRP A 207 -14.47 -3.25 20.83
N SER A 208 -14.66 -2.99 19.54
CA SER A 208 -13.64 -2.53 18.57
C SER A 208 -14.30 -1.58 17.59
N VAL A 209 -13.62 -0.49 17.25
CA VAL A 209 -14.13 0.55 16.35
C VAL A 209 -13.04 0.97 15.36
N ASP A 210 -13.39 0.99 14.08
CA ASP A 210 -12.59 1.59 13.03
C ASP A 210 -12.92 3.08 12.90
N VAL A 211 -11.92 3.91 13.17
CA VAL A 211 -12.04 5.37 13.23
C VAL A 211 -11.52 5.98 11.94
N TYR A 212 -12.29 6.92 11.40
CA TYR A 212 -12.06 7.60 10.14
C TYR A 212 -11.65 9.06 10.38
N GLN A 213 -10.72 9.53 9.55
CA GLN A 213 -10.32 10.93 9.45
C GLN A 213 -10.14 11.25 7.98
N ASP A 214 -10.92 12.20 7.46
CA ASP A 214 -11.09 12.38 6.01
C ASP A 214 -9.79 12.77 5.29
N GLU A 215 -9.05 13.75 5.81
CA GLU A 215 -7.81 14.22 5.18
C GLU A 215 -6.72 13.14 5.11
N ILE A 216 -6.54 12.38 6.19
CA ILE A 216 -5.58 11.30 6.28
C ILE A 216 -6.02 10.17 5.37
N ASN A 217 -7.28 9.74 5.45
CA ASN A 217 -7.79 8.67 4.60
C ASN A 217 -7.68 9.00 3.11
N GLU A 218 -8.01 10.21 2.69
CA GLU A 218 -7.94 10.62 1.28
C GLU A 218 -6.50 10.70 0.77
N ARG A 219 -5.60 11.34 1.52
CA ARG A 219 -4.19 11.50 1.12
C ARG A 219 -3.43 10.18 1.19
N CYS A 220 -3.72 9.35 2.19
CA CYS A 220 -3.09 8.04 2.35
C CYS A 220 -3.72 6.95 1.49
N HIS A 221 -4.97 7.13 1.02
CA HIS A 221 -5.81 6.12 0.35
C HIS A 221 -6.19 4.95 1.27
N LEU A 222 -6.59 5.27 2.51
CA LEU A 222 -6.97 4.28 3.51
C LEU A 222 -8.48 4.07 3.55
N ASN A 223 -8.89 2.88 3.97
CA ASN A 223 -10.29 2.60 4.23
C ASN A 223 -10.75 3.22 5.54
N TRP A 224 -9.91 3.18 6.59
CA TRP A 224 -10.04 3.86 7.88
C TRP A 224 -8.65 4.23 8.42
N THR A 225 -8.58 5.09 9.43
CA THR A 225 -7.32 5.70 9.90
C THR A 225 -6.73 4.98 11.11
N TRP A 226 -7.55 4.71 12.13
CA TRP A 226 -7.14 4.03 13.36
C TRP A 226 -8.14 2.94 13.70
N THR A 227 -7.71 1.92 14.43
CA THR A 227 -8.62 0.95 15.05
C THR A 227 -8.45 1.05 16.55
N VAL A 228 -9.51 1.35 17.28
CA VAL A 228 -9.49 1.40 18.76
C VAL A 228 -10.23 0.18 19.28
N VAL A 229 -9.51 -0.65 20.03
CA VAL A 229 -10.02 -1.94 20.50
C VAL A 229 -9.85 -2.06 22.01
N SER A 230 -10.89 -2.57 22.67
CA SER A 230 -10.82 -2.90 24.10
C SER A 230 -9.92 -4.11 24.34
N ARG A 231 -9.15 -4.13 25.43
CA ARG A 231 -8.31 -5.29 25.78
C ARG A 231 -9.12 -6.57 25.97
N LYS A 232 -10.39 -6.46 26.37
CA LYS A 232 -11.29 -7.62 26.48
C LYS A 232 -11.67 -8.18 25.12
N GLN A 233 -12.02 -7.32 24.15
CA GLN A 233 -12.26 -7.75 22.77
C GLN A 233 -11.02 -8.43 22.17
N LEU A 234 -9.85 -7.81 22.35
CA LEU A 234 -8.59 -8.37 21.87
C LEU A 234 -8.30 -9.78 22.44
N ALA A 235 -8.63 -10.00 23.72
CA ALA A 235 -8.52 -11.31 24.35
C ALA A 235 -9.52 -12.35 23.83
N VAL A 236 -10.72 -11.91 23.39
CA VAL A 236 -11.72 -12.76 22.74
C VAL A 236 -11.23 -13.20 21.36
N ASP A 237 -10.62 -12.28 20.61
CA ASP A 237 -10.07 -12.53 19.28
C ASP A 237 -8.81 -13.42 19.32
N GLY A 238 -8.22 -13.60 20.50
CA GLY A 238 -7.01 -14.40 20.69
C GLY A 238 -5.74 -13.71 20.18
N GLU A 239 -5.79 -12.39 19.98
CA GLU A 239 -4.69 -11.59 19.47
C GLU A 239 -3.93 -10.90 20.61
N GLY A 240 -2.64 -10.63 20.40
CA GLY A 240 -1.83 -9.81 21.29
C GLY A 240 -1.77 -8.35 20.85
N GLU A 241 -1.57 -7.42 21.79
CA GLU A 241 -1.36 -5.99 21.48
C GLU A 241 -0.19 -5.77 20.49
N SER A 242 0.78 -6.68 20.49
CA SER A 242 1.92 -6.63 19.58
C SER A 242 1.62 -7.06 18.14
N ASP A 243 0.48 -7.70 17.91
CA ASP A 243 0.07 -8.27 16.62
C ASP A 243 -0.70 -7.23 15.79
N LEU A 244 -1.24 -6.22 16.50
CA LEU A 244 -1.90 -5.08 15.90
C LEU A 244 -0.91 -4.17 15.15
N PRO A 245 -1.34 -3.56 14.04
CA PRO A 245 -0.54 -2.56 13.34
C PRO A 245 -0.31 -1.33 14.21
N GLU A 246 0.64 -0.47 13.80
CA GLU A 246 1.00 0.74 14.58
C GLU A 246 -0.17 1.69 14.86
N TRP A 247 -1.23 1.67 14.06
CA TRP A 247 -2.45 2.47 14.23
C TRP A 247 -3.58 1.74 14.95
N GLY A 248 -3.33 0.51 15.43
CA GLY A 248 -4.19 -0.19 16.38
C GLY A 248 -3.91 0.29 17.80
N ILE A 249 -4.96 0.71 18.52
CA ILE A 249 -4.87 1.32 19.84
C ILE A 249 -5.67 0.48 20.83
N VAL A 250 -5.00 -0.05 21.85
CA VAL A 250 -5.63 -0.88 22.88
C VAL A 250 -6.00 -0.03 24.09
N VAL A 251 -7.24 -0.15 24.55
CA VAL A 251 -7.77 0.55 25.74
C VAL A 251 -8.37 -0.42 26.75
N GLU A 252 -8.38 -0.03 28.03
CA GLU A 252 -8.99 -0.84 29.10
C GLU A 252 -10.43 -0.42 29.41
N GLU A 253 -10.74 0.83 29.08
CA GLU A 253 -11.97 1.49 29.45
C GLU A 253 -13.17 0.96 28.64
N PRO A 254 -14.37 0.94 29.23
CA PRO A 254 -15.58 0.64 28.49
C PRO A 254 -15.85 1.71 27.43
N PHE A 255 -16.64 1.34 26.43
CA PHE A 255 -16.88 2.16 25.26
C PHE A 255 -17.49 3.52 25.61
N SER A 256 -16.89 4.58 25.07
CA SER A 256 -17.47 5.91 24.96
C SER A 256 -16.65 6.74 23.97
N ASP A 257 -17.29 7.72 23.32
CA ASP A 257 -16.64 8.63 22.37
C ASP A 257 -15.42 9.32 22.99
N ALA A 258 -15.52 9.71 24.26
CA ALA A 258 -14.44 10.35 25.01
C ALA A 258 -13.22 9.44 25.18
N VAL A 259 -13.43 8.13 25.35
CA VAL A 259 -12.34 7.14 25.40
C VAL A 259 -11.66 7.03 24.03
N VAL A 260 -12.44 6.96 22.94
CA VAL A 260 -11.90 6.91 21.58
C VAL A 260 -11.07 8.15 21.26
N CYS A 261 -11.59 9.36 21.51
CA CYS A 261 -10.86 10.60 21.31
C CYS A 261 -9.55 10.63 22.11
N LYS A 262 -9.62 10.31 23.41
CA LYS A 262 -8.44 10.32 24.29
C LYS A 262 -7.39 9.29 23.89
N ALA A 263 -7.82 8.12 23.40
CA ALA A 263 -6.92 7.07 22.92
C ALA A 263 -6.11 7.55 21.70
N ILE A 264 -6.79 8.21 20.75
CA ILE A 264 -6.16 8.76 19.54
C ILE A 264 -5.27 9.97 19.88
N GLU A 265 -5.72 10.87 20.76
CA GLU A 265 -4.88 11.97 21.28
C GLU A 265 -3.61 11.43 21.95
N GLY A 266 -3.73 10.40 22.79
CA GLY A 266 -2.59 9.76 23.42
C GLY A 266 -1.63 9.13 22.40
N TRP A 267 -2.17 8.51 21.36
CA TRP A 267 -1.39 7.93 20.26
C TRP A 267 -0.62 8.99 19.46
N LEU A 268 -1.26 10.13 19.17
CA LEU A 268 -0.69 11.28 18.48
C LEU A 268 0.39 11.96 19.34
N LEU A 269 0.09 12.21 20.61
CA LEU A 269 1.01 12.85 21.56
C LEU A 269 2.27 12.02 21.79
N GLY A 270 2.12 10.70 21.96
CA GLY A 270 3.25 9.76 22.07
C GLY A 270 4.19 9.77 20.85
N ARG A 271 3.73 10.37 19.75
CA ARG A 271 4.42 10.48 18.46
C ARG A 271 4.88 11.90 18.13
N GLY A 272 4.70 12.85 19.06
CA GLY A 272 5.13 14.25 18.94
C GLY A 272 4.14 15.15 18.20
N TYR A 273 2.87 14.75 18.11
CA TYR A 273 1.81 15.55 17.51
C TYR A 273 0.87 16.09 18.60
N GLU A 274 0.61 17.39 18.57
CA GLU A 274 -0.23 18.10 19.55
C GLU A 274 -1.59 18.49 18.93
N PHE A 275 -2.22 17.57 18.21
CA PHE A 275 -3.57 17.80 17.71
C PHE A 275 -4.60 17.54 18.83
N GLY A 276 -5.61 18.39 18.94
CA GLY A 276 -6.85 18.04 19.61
C GLY A 276 -7.69 17.10 18.74
N VAL A 277 -8.48 16.23 19.34
CA VAL A 277 -9.35 15.31 18.60
C VAL A 277 -10.81 15.56 18.98
N ARG A 278 -11.68 15.64 17.98
CA ARG A 278 -13.11 15.87 18.18
C ARG A 278 -13.91 14.81 17.43
N MET A 279 -14.82 14.14 18.16
CA MET A 279 -15.80 13.25 17.56
C MET A 279 -16.86 14.07 16.82
N VAL A 280 -17.16 13.72 15.57
CA VAL A 280 -18.27 14.28 14.79
C VAL A 280 -19.26 13.17 14.41
N PRO A 281 -20.57 13.46 14.34
CA PRO A 281 -21.55 12.50 13.86
C PRO A 281 -21.26 12.07 12.41
N LEU A 282 -21.59 10.83 12.08
CA LEU A 282 -21.37 10.27 10.73
C LEU A 282 -22.09 11.09 9.65
N GLU A 283 -23.26 11.65 9.96
CA GLU A 283 -24.06 12.48 9.05
C GLU A 283 -23.41 13.83 8.74
N GLU A 284 -22.61 14.35 9.66
CA GLU A 284 -21.88 15.61 9.51
C GLU A 284 -20.49 15.40 8.88
N ALA A 285 -19.99 14.16 8.90
CA ALA A 285 -18.73 13.79 8.28
C ALA A 285 -18.80 13.84 6.75
N GLY A 286 -17.74 14.36 6.12
CA GLY A 286 -17.61 14.37 4.65
C GLY A 286 -17.66 12.97 4.06
N GLY A 287 -17.10 12.01 4.79
CA GLY A 287 -17.06 10.60 4.41
C GLY A 287 -15.84 10.32 3.55
N SER A 288 -15.00 9.37 3.97
CA SER A 288 -13.78 8.96 3.26
C SER A 288 -13.65 7.44 3.20
N GLY A 289 -12.67 6.97 2.43
CA GLY A 289 -12.33 5.56 2.34
C GLY A 289 -13.53 4.69 1.92
N LEU A 290 -13.86 3.70 2.76
CA LEU A 290 -14.97 2.78 2.51
C LEU A 290 -16.33 3.46 2.61
N ILE A 291 -16.52 4.39 3.54
CA ILE A 291 -17.80 5.08 3.75
C ILE A 291 -18.19 5.90 2.53
N ARG A 292 -17.21 6.58 1.91
CA ARG A 292 -17.45 7.31 0.67
C ARG A 292 -17.88 6.39 -0.47
N LYS A 293 -17.19 5.26 -0.65
CA LYS A 293 -17.56 4.26 -1.66
C LYS A 293 -18.98 3.74 -1.45
N LEU A 294 -19.35 3.44 -0.20
CA LEU A 294 -20.70 2.98 0.14
C LEU A 294 -21.78 4.04 -0.11
N ARG A 295 -21.48 5.33 0.13
CA ARG A 295 -22.41 6.44 -0.18
C ARG A 295 -22.57 6.69 -1.69
N GLU A 296 -21.50 6.48 -2.46
CA GLU A 296 -21.49 6.65 -3.91
C GLU A 296 -22.04 5.42 -4.66
N MET A 297 -22.16 4.27 -3.98
CA MET A 297 -22.72 3.04 -4.55
C MET A 297 -24.23 3.15 -4.75
N ASP A 298 -24.68 2.82 -5.96
CA ASP A 298 -26.09 2.58 -6.26
C ASP A 298 -26.46 1.15 -5.85
N ILE A 299 -26.92 1.03 -4.61
CA ILE A 299 -27.26 -0.25 -3.96
C ILE A 299 -28.28 -1.05 -4.80
N GLU A 300 -29.21 -0.39 -5.47
CA GLU A 300 -30.22 -1.08 -6.29
C GLU A 300 -29.58 -1.77 -7.51
N SER A 301 -28.64 -1.11 -8.17
CA SER A 301 -27.93 -1.68 -9.32
C SER A 301 -27.00 -2.85 -8.96
N GLU A 302 -26.38 -2.80 -7.78
CA GLU A 302 -25.49 -3.88 -7.29
C GLU A 302 -26.28 -5.11 -6.84
N VAL A 303 -27.45 -4.90 -6.24
CA VAL A 303 -28.35 -6.01 -5.87
C VAL A 303 -28.95 -6.68 -7.11
N GLU A 304 -29.24 -5.94 -8.18
CA GLU A 304 -29.69 -6.52 -9.45
C GLU A 304 -28.59 -7.33 -10.17
N GLY A 305 -27.32 -6.99 -9.96
CA GLY A 305 -26.16 -7.71 -10.51
C GLY A 305 -25.59 -8.82 -9.60
N ALA A 306 -26.03 -8.89 -8.35
CA ALA A 306 -25.51 -9.82 -7.37
C ALA A 306 -25.92 -11.27 -7.69
N VAL A 307 -24.93 -12.16 -7.78
CA VAL A 307 -25.16 -13.60 -7.89
C VAL A 307 -25.41 -14.15 -6.48
N PRO A 308 -26.52 -14.86 -6.24
CA PRO A 308 -26.75 -15.53 -4.96
C PRO A 308 -25.55 -16.40 -4.56
N ILE A 309 -25.19 -16.40 -3.28
CA ILE A 309 -24.04 -17.18 -2.78
C ILE A 309 -24.20 -18.65 -3.15
N GLU A 310 -25.43 -19.18 -3.14
CA GLU A 310 -25.73 -20.56 -3.52
C GLU A 310 -25.51 -20.85 -5.02
N ASP A 311 -25.57 -19.83 -5.87
CA ASP A 311 -25.26 -19.93 -7.29
C ASP A 311 -23.74 -19.82 -7.51
N MET A 312 -23.05 -18.92 -6.81
CA MET A 312 -21.58 -18.79 -6.86
C MET A 312 -20.87 -20.05 -6.33
N GLU A 313 -21.31 -20.61 -5.20
CA GLU A 313 -20.77 -21.85 -4.63
C GLU A 313 -20.94 -23.03 -5.59
N ARG A 314 -22.06 -23.07 -6.32
CA ARG A 314 -22.32 -24.09 -7.35
C ARG A 314 -21.39 -23.92 -8.55
N GLU A 315 -21.20 -22.70 -9.04
CA GLU A 315 -20.29 -22.43 -10.15
C GLU A 315 -18.83 -22.75 -9.80
N LEU A 316 -18.38 -22.41 -8.57
CA LEU A 316 -17.05 -22.77 -8.08
C LEU A 316 -16.87 -24.28 -8.00
N LYS A 317 -17.85 -25.00 -7.47
CA LYS A 317 -17.84 -26.46 -7.40
C LYS A 317 -17.81 -27.10 -8.79
N ASP A 318 -18.64 -26.63 -9.71
CA ASP A 318 -18.67 -27.13 -11.09
C ASP A 318 -17.33 -26.86 -11.82
N ALA A 319 -16.69 -25.72 -11.55
CA ALA A 319 -15.38 -25.39 -12.12
C ALA A 319 -14.27 -26.28 -11.54
N GLU A 320 -14.32 -26.58 -10.24
CA GLU A 320 -13.40 -27.51 -9.58
C GLU A 320 -13.57 -28.94 -10.09
N ASP A 321 -14.81 -29.43 -10.21
CA ASP A 321 -15.13 -30.76 -10.76
C ASP A 321 -14.63 -30.90 -12.22
N ARG A 322 -14.77 -29.84 -13.03
CA ARG A 322 -14.19 -29.80 -14.39
C ARG A 322 -12.67 -29.87 -14.37
N ARG A 323 -12.02 -29.07 -13.52
CA ARG A 323 -10.55 -29.07 -13.39
C ARG A 323 -10.02 -30.43 -12.98
N LEU A 324 -10.67 -31.07 -12.00
CA LEU A 324 -10.32 -32.42 -11.54
C LEU A 324 -10.60 -33.47 -12.62
N SER A 325 -11.71 -33.37 -13.35
CA SER A 325 -12.00 -34.27 -14.48
C SER A 325 -10.94 -34.16 -15.57
N ASP A 326 -10.51 -32.96 -15.93
CA ASP A 326 -9.45 -32.74 -16.91
C ASP A 326 -8.09 -33.26 -16.42
N PHE A 327 -7.78 -33.08 -15.14
CA PHE A 327 -6.59 -33.66 -14.49
C PHE A 327 -6.58 -35.21 -14.59
N ILE A 328 -7.70 -35.86 -14.26
CA ILE A 328 -7.87 -37.31 -14.41
C ILE A 328 -7.77 -37.70 -15.88
N ARG A 329 -8.33 -36.89 -16.79
CA ARG A 329 -8.34 -37.17 -18.23
C ARG A 329 -6.94 -37.08 -18.85
N GLY A 330 -6.09 -36.19 -18.36
CA GLY A 330 -4.71 -36.00 -18.84
C GLY A 330 -3.72 -37.08 -18.41
N ARG A 331 -4.05 -37.90 -17.39
CA ARG A 331 -3.19 -38.99 -16.91
C ARG A 331 -3.31 -40.22 -17.81
N ALA A 332 -2.18 -40.76 -18.27
CA ALA A 332 -2.16 -41.97 -19.12
C ALA A 332 -2.53 -43.25 -18.34
N ASP A 333 -2.29 -43.29 -17.04
CA ASP A 333 -2.38 -44.49 -16.19
C ASP A 333 -3.73 -44.62 -15.46
N LYS A 334 -4.84 -44.30 -16.13
CA LYS A 334 -6.18 -44.41 -15.52
C LYS A 334 -6.55 -45.89 -15.39
N ARG A 335 -6.56 -46.42 -14.17
CA ARG A 335 -7.12 -47.75 -13.92
C ARG A 335 -8.61 -47.62 -13.63
N LYS A 336 -9.44 -48.44 -14.27
CA LYS A 336 -10.84 -48.62 -13.86
C LYS A 336 -10.81 -49.50 -12.61
N VAL A 337 -10.82 -48.85 -11.44
CA VAL A 337 -10.60 -49.51 -10.15
C VAL A 337 -11.93 -49.95 -9.53
N PHE A 338 -13.02 -49.21 -9.76
CA PHE A 338 -14.31 -49.51 -9.17
C PHE A 338 -15.35 -49.92 -10.22
N TYR A 339 -16.27 -50.80 -9.81
CA TYR A 339 -17.44 -51.19 -10.58
C TYR A 339 -18.65 -51.27 -9.66
N TYR A 340 -19.71 -50.56 -9.99
CA TYR A 340 -20.96 -50.59 -9.25
C TYR A 340 -22.14 -50.37 -10.19
N GLU A 341 -23.08 -51.32 -10.18
CA GLU A 341 -24.34 -51.28 -10.94
C GLU A 341 -24.23 -50.84 -12.41
N GLY A 342 -23.21 -51.32 -13.11
CA GLY A 342 -23.00 -51.05 -14.54
C GLY A 342 -22.09 -49.84 -14.84
N PHE A 343 -21.69 -49.08 -13.82
CA PHE A 343 -20.79 -47.93 -13.96
C PHE A 343 -19.36 -48.30 -13.52
N TYR A 344 -18.38 -47.68 -14.17
CA TYR A 344 -16.96 -47.85 -13.84
C TYR A 344 -16.40 -46.57 -13.22
N GLY A 345 -15.61 -46.70 -12.16
CA GLY A 345 -14.88 -45.60 -11.54
C GLY A 345 -13.39 -45.65 -11.88
N SER A 346 -12.84 -44.56 -12.41
CA SER A 346 -11.39 -44.38 -12.55
C SER A 346 -10.80 -43.82 -11.26
N LEU A 347 -9.54 -44.11 -10.95
CA LEU A 347 -8.88 -43.61 -9.74
C LEU A 347 -7.45 -43.20 -10.06
N VAL A 348 -7.06 -42.01 -9.61
CA VAL A 348 -5.73 -41.42 -9.81
C VAL A 348 -5.25 -40.81 -8.48
N PRO A 349 -3.99 -41.03 -8.08
CA PRO A 349 -3.43 -40.34 -6.94
C PRO A 349 -3.06 -38.89 -7.30
N ASP A 350 -3.54 -37.95 -6.48
CA ASP A 350 -3.07 -36.57 -6.45
C ASP A 350 -2.02 -36.43 -5.33
N VAL A 351 -0.76 -36.36 -5.74
CA VAL A 351 0.40 -36.34 -4.84
C VAL A 351 0.58 -34.96 -4.19
N GLU A 352 0.11 -33.89 -4.83
CA GLU A 352 0.24 -32.53 -4.30
C GLU A 352 -0.74 -32.29 -3.14
N SER A 353 -1.94 -32.86 -3.26
CA SER A 353 -3.02 -32.69 -2.26
C SER A 353 -3.10 -33.83 -1.23
N ASP A 354 -2.24 -34.85 -1.33
CA ASP A 354 -2.29 -36.09 -0.54
C ASP A 354 -3.67 -36.77 -0.54
N ARG A 355 -4.29 -36.87 -1.74
CA ARG A 355 -5.64 -37.41 -1.93
C ARG A 355 -5.70 -38.38 -3.10
N LEU A 356 -6.71 -39.25 -3.09
CA LEU A 356 -7.11 -40.06 -4.23
C LEU A 356 -8.35 -39.42 -4.86
N VAL A 357 -8.31 -39.21 -6.17
CA VAL A 357 -9.39 -38.60 -6.93
C VAL A 357 -9.81 -39.53 -8.06
N GLY A 358 -11.10 -39.69 -8.24
CA GLY A 358 -11.66 -40.58 -9.24
C GLY A 358 -12.87 -40.01 -9.94
N ARG A 359 -13.24 -40.60 -11.08
CA ARG A 359 -14.36 -40.14 -11.90
C ARG A 359 -15.22 -41.30 -12.35
N ILE A 360 -16.52 -41.07 -12.47
CA ILE A 360 -17.42 -42.04 -13.12
C ILE A 360 -17.17 -42.01 -14.63
N GLU A 361 -16.80 -43.15 -15.20
CA GLU A 361 -16.54 -43.31 -16.61
C GLU A 361 -17.78 -43.76 -17.37
N GLY A 362 -17.97 -43.21 -18.58
CA GLY A 362 -19.06 -43.62 -19.49
C GLY A 362 -20.35 -42.81 -19.35
N ILE A 363 -20.35 -41.73 -18.57
CA ILE A 363 -21.45 -40.76 -18.49
C ILE A 363 -21.05 -39.41 -19.11
N ALA A 364 -22.04 -38.61 -19.51
CA ALA A 364 -21.82 -37.30 -20.12
C ALA A 364 -21.48 -36.20 -19.10
N GLN A 365 -21.81 -36.41 -17.83
CA GLN A 365 -21.53 -35.49 -16.73
C GLN A 365 -20.15 -35.79 -16.11
N ASP A 366 -19.41 -34.75 -15.73
CA ASP A 366 -18.11 -34.88 -15.07
C ASP A 366 -18.30 -35.06 -13.56
N ILE A 367 -18.79 -36.23 -13.14
CA ILE A 367 -18.97 -36.55 -11.72
C ILE A 367 -17.68 -37.12 -11.14
N VAL A 368 -17.07 -36.35 -10.24
CA VAL A 368 -15.80 -36.67 -9.55
C VAL A 368 -16.09 -37.10 -8.11
N TYR A 369 -15.25 -37.99 -7.57
CA TYR A 369 -15.26 -38.40 -6.17
C TYR A 369 -13.84 -38.40 -5.61
N GLU A 370 -13.69 -38.04 -4.34
CA GLU A 370 -12.39 -37.96 -3.67
C GLU A 370 -12.39 -38.69 -2.32
N GLY A 371 -11.21 -39.07 -1.85
CA GLY A 371 -10.99 -39.67 -0.54
C GLY A 371 -9.51 -39.81 -0.21
N LYS A 372 -9.19 -40.04 1.06
CA LYS A 372 -7.82 -40.27 1.51
C LYS A 372 -7.42 -41.74 1.36
N THR A 373 -8.41 -42.64 1.37
CA THR A 373 -8.19 -44.07 1.18
C THR A 373 -9.01 -44.63 0.03
N VAL A 374 -8.58 -45.78 -0.50
CA VAL A 374 -9.32 -46.49 -1.56
C VAL A 374 -10.74 -46.86 -1.11
N GLY A 375 -10.91 -47.25 0.16
CA GLY A 375 -12.22 -47.61 0.71
C GLY A 375 -13.18 -46.42 0.81
N GLU A 376 -12.68 -45.24 1.20
CA GLU A 376 -13.46 -44.00 1.17
C GLU A 376 -13.87 -43.64 -0.25
N CYS A 377 -12.94 -43.72 -1.21
CA CYS A 377 -13.24 -43.46 -2.62
C CYS A 377 -14.28 -44.42 -3.19
N GLU A 378 -14.25 -45.69 -2.80
CA GLU A 378 -15.26 -46.67 -3.24
C GLU A 378 -16.65 -46.34 -2.69
N GLN A 379 -16.74 -45.93 -1.43
CA GLN A 379 -18.01 -45.50 -0.83
C GLN A 379 -18.54 -44.25 -1.53
N ARG A 380 -17.69 -43.22 -1.71
CA ARG A 380 -18.05 -41.99 -2.42
C ARG A 380 -18.45 -42.23 -3.87
N PHE A 381 -17.79 -43.16 -4.56
CA PHE A 381 -18.18 -43.60 -5.89
C PHE A 381 -19.58 -44.20 -5.92
N ARG A 382 -19.93 -45.07 -4.95
CA ARG A 382 -21.28 -45.66 -4.86
C ARG A 382 -22.35 -44.63 -4.54
N GLU A 383 -22.05 -43.69 -3.65
CA GLU A 383 -22.92 -42.54 -3.34
C GLU A 383 -23.17 -41.69 -4.59
N ALA A 384 -22.11 -41.36 -5.34
CA ALA A 384 -22.20 -40.60 -6.58
C ALA A 384 -22.99 -41.32 -7.69
N VAL A 385 -22.80 -42.64 -7.86
CA VAL A 385 -23.58 -43.45 -8.82
C VAL A 385 -25.05 -43.53 -8.41
N SER A 386 -25.34 -43.63 -7.11
CA SER A 386 -26.72 -43.68 -6.61
C SER A 386 -27.42 -42.34 -6.81
N GLY A 387 -26.75 -41.22 -6.48
CA GLY A 387 -27.25 -39.88 -6.72
C GLY A 387 -27.50 -39.59 -8.21
N TYR A 388 -26.62 -40.08 -9.11
CA TYR A 388 -26.82 -39.96 -10.55
C TYR A 388 -28.04 -40.75 -11.08
N LYS A 389 -28.50 -41.80 -10.37
CA LYS A 389 -29.69 -42.56 -10.77
C LYS A 389 -31.00 -41.95 -10.25
N GLU A 390 -30.92 -41.18 -9.17
CA GLU A 390 -32.06 -40.57 -8.51
C GLU A 390 -32.41 -39.18 -9.07
N GLY A 391 -31.45 -38.49 -9.70
CA GLY A 391 -31.65 -37.27 -10.50
C GLY A 391 -31.90 -37.57 -11.97
#